data_AF-A0AAW2KCA4-F1
#
_entry.id   AF-A0AAW2KCA4-F1
#
_cell.length_a   1.000
_cell.length_b   1.000
_cell.length_c   1.000
_cell.angle_alpha   90.00
_cell.angle_beta   90.00
_cell.angle_gamma   90.00
#
_symmetry.space_group_name_H-M   'P 1'
#
loop_
_entity.id
_entity.type
_entity.pdbx_description
1 polymer ?
#
loop_
_entity_poly.entity_id
_entity_poly.type
_entity_poly.pdbx_seq_one_letter_code
_entity_poly.pdbx_strand_id
1 'polypeptide(L)'
;MEGLLPIGRRLQSKHHCNNKIIGARYFINGFLAAFGEFNATEANEFISARDSAGHGTHCASTAGGSFVRNVSFQGLAGGVARGGAPRARLAIYKVGWIGGAVSSVDILKAFEEAIHDGVDVLSISLGIDLPLYPEIDKRDVIYYGSFHAVAHGITVVCSAGNSGPEYQTAEDVAPWVISVAASTLDRSFPTPIILGNKQVFTGQAMYDGKDTGFVKLAYKRKET
;
A
#
# COMPACT_ATOMS: atom_id res chain seq x y z
N MET A 1 7.51 36.85 17.17
CA MET A 1 6.97 37.44 15.93
C MET A 1 5.89 36.49 15.46
N GLU A 2 4.64 36.86 15.70
CA GLU A 2 3.44 36.06 15.44
C GLU A 2 3.26 35.86 13.93
N GLY A 3 3.18 34.60 13.51
CA GLY A 3 2.74 34.22 12.17
C GLY A 3 1.33 33.65 12.25
N LEU A 4 0.34 34.52 12.07
CA LEU A 4 -1.06 34.15 11.83
C LEU A 4 -1.14 33.28 10.57
N LEU A 5 -1.33 31.98 10.74
CA LEU A 5 -1.70 31.07 9.65
C LEU A 5 -3.16 31.35 9.24
N PRO A 6 -3.45 31.57 7.95
CA PRO A 6 -4.81 31.79 7.49
C PRO A 6 -5.66 30.54 7.70
N ILE A 7 -6.83 30.76 8.29
CA ILE A 7 -7.89 29.77 8.48
C ILE A 7 -8.44 29.39 7.09
N GLY A 8 -7.87 28.35 6.48
CA GLY A 8 -8.27 27.81 5.19
C GLY A 8 -8.87 26.40 5.32
N ARG A 9 -10.19 26.29 5.10
CA ARG A 9 -11.01 25.07 4.96
C ARG A 9 -10.62 23.86 5.83
N ARG A 10 -11.15 23.85 7.05
CA ARG A 10 -11.29 22.66 7.90
C ARG A 10 -11.90 21.49 7.11
N LEU A 11 -11.14 20.40 7.03
CA LEU A 11 -11.55 18.99 7.10
C LEU A 11 -13.03 18.73 6.74
N GLN A 12 -13.30 18.31 5.51
CA GLN A 12 -14.57 17.65 5.15
C GLN A 12 -14.57 16.20 5.70
N SER A 13 -14.63 16.10 7.03
CA SER A 13 -15.24 15.03 7.83
C SER A 13 -14.74 15.17 9.28
N LYS A 14 -15.44 15.95 10.10
CA LYS A 14 -15.19 16.00 11.55
C LYS A 14 -15.42 14.65 12.26
N HIS A 15 -15.97 13.64 11.58
CA HIS A 15 -16.43 12.40 12.21
C HIS A 15 -15.54 11.17 11.94
N HIS A 16 -14.60 11.22 11.00
CA HIS A 16 -13.78 10.05 10.63
C HIS A 16 -12.27 10.19 10.89
N CYS A 17 -11.81 11.36 11.35
CA CYS A 17 -10.44 11.56 11.84
C CYS A 17 -10.40 11.52 13.38
N ASN A 18 -9.24 11.21 13.94
CA ASN A 18 -8.99 11.17 15.38
C ASN A 18 -7.52 11.53 15.69
N ASN A 19 -7.05 11.30 16.91
CA ASN A 19 -5.66 11.60 17.29
C ASN A 19 -4.62 10.69 16.62
N LYS A 20 -5.04 9.64 15.92
CA LYS A 20 -4.18 8.73 15.16
C LYS A 20 -4.19 9.06 13.68
N ILE A 21 -5.36 9.08 13.04
CA ILE A 21 -5.55 9.54 11.66
C ILE A 21 -6.02 10.99 11.75
N ILE A 22 -5.09 11.93 11.54
CA ILE A 22 -5.33 13.36 11.73
C ILE A 22 -5.80 14.07 10.46
N GLY A 23 -5.63 13.43 9.30
CA GLY A 23 -6.08 13.93 8.01
C GLY A 23 -6.40 12.77 7.07
N ALA A 24 -7.42 12.95 6.24
CA ALA A 24 -7.79 12.00 5.22
C ALA A 24 -8.37 12.75 4.01
N ARG A 25 -7.73 12.59 2.85
CA ARG A 25 -8.09 13.20 1.56
C ARG A 25 -8.12 12.11 0.49
N TYR A 26 -8.87 12.36 -0.58
CA TYR A 26 -8.89 11.51 -1.76
C TYR A 26 -8.88 12.38 -3.01
N PHE A 27 -8.33 11.84 -4.09
CA PHE A 27 -8.20 12.51 -5.38
C PHE A 27 -8.64 11.53 -6.47
N ILE A 28 -9.61 11.96 -7.28
CA ILE A 28 -10.30 11.10 -8.26
C ILE A 28 -10.47 11.79 -9.62
N ASN A 29 -10.18 13.08 -9.72
CA ASN A 29 -10.50 13.84 -10.93
C ASN A 29 -9.63 13.38 -12.10
N GLY A 30 -8.35 13.09 -11.83
CA GLY A 30 -7.45 12.52 -12.83
C GLY A 30 -7.89 11.12 -13.25
N PHE A 31 -8.37 10.31 -12.31
CA PHE A 31 -8.89 8.97 -12.58
C PHE A 31 -10.14 9.03 -13.48
N LEU A 32 -11.15 9.84 -13.14
CA LEU A 32 -12.36 9.97 -13.94
C LEU A 32 -12.08 10.51 -15.35
N ALA A 33 -11.10 11.41 -15.49
CA ALA A 33 -10.69 11.92 -16.79
C ALA A 33 -10.02 10.86 -17.67
N ALA A 34 -9.23 9.96 -17.07
CA ALA A 34 -8.47 8.94 -17.81
C ALA A 34 -9.26 7.65 -18.08
N PHE A 35 -10.07 7.23 -17.11
CA PHE A 35 -10.75 5.92 -17.11
C PHE A 35 -12.28 6.03 -17.24
N GLY A 36 -12.84 7.24 -17.18
CA GLY A 36 -14.27 7.47 -17.21
C GLY A 36 -14.95 7.29 -15.85
N GLU A 37 -16.26 7.52 -15.83
CA GLU A 37 -17.08 7.27 -14.65
C GLU A 37 -17.27 5.76 -14.42
N PHE A 38 -17.45 5.39 -13.14
CA PHE A 38 -17.70 4.02 -12.74
C PHE A 38 -18.80 3.97 -11.69
N ASN A 39 -19.52 2.84 -11.63
CA ASN A 39 -20.51 2.62 -10.59
C ASN A 39 -19.80 2.17 -9.30
N ALA A 40 -19.64 3.11 -8.37
CA ALA A 40 -18.97 2.85 -7.09
C ALA A 40 -19.61 1.72 -6.28
N THR A 41 -20.94 1.56 -6.36
CA THR A 41 -21.64 0.49 -5.63
C THR A 41 -21.31 -0.89 -6.21
N GLU A 42 -21.35 -1.03 -7.54
CA GLU A 42 -21.03 -2.29 -8.23
C GLU A 42 -19.55 -2.66 -8.05
N ALA A 43 -18.68 -1.67 -8.03
CA ALA A 43 -17.25 -1.87 -7.80
C ALA A 43 -16.85 -2.03 -6.32
N ASN A 44 -17.83 -1.99 -5.40
CA ASN A 44 -17.59 -2.01 -3.94
C ASN A 44 -16.57 -0.93 -3.49
N GLU A 45 -16.73 0.27 -4.02
CA GLU A 45 -15.82 1.39 -3.85
C GLU A 45 -16.51 2.55 -3.12
N PHE A 46 -15.70 3.38 -2.44
CA PHE A 46 -16.15 4.56 -1.72
C PHE A 46 -15.55 5.81 -2.33
N ILE A 47 -16.39 6.74 -2.80
CA ILE A 47 -15.98 8.09 -3.22
C ILE A 47 -15.64 8.93 -1.97
N SER A 48 -14.58 8.52 -1.29
CA SER A 48 -14.04 9.08 -0.06
C SER A 48 -12.63 8.52 0.16
N ALA A 49 -11.94 8.98 1.23
CA ALA A 49 -10.66 8.41 1.64
C ALA A 49 -10.75 6.99 2.26
N ARG A 50 -11.94 6.39 2.33
CA ARG A 50 -12.11 5.00 2.82
C ARG A 50 -11.48 4.03 1.82
N ASP A 51 -10.72 3.08 2.36
CA ASP A 51 -10.08 2.01 1.61
C ASP A 51 -11.05 0.83 1.41
N SER A 52 -11.27 0.48 0.15
CA SER A 52 -12.09 -0.66 -0.32
C SER A 52 -11.24 -1.91 -0.57
N ALA A 53 -9.97 -1.74 -0.97
CA ALA A 53 -9.08 -2.78 -1.43
C ALA A 53 -8.23 -3.40 -0.31
N GLY A 54 -7.91 -2.60 0.71
CA GLY A 54 -7.10 -3.01 1.87
C GLY A 54 -5.61 -2.71 1.76
N HIS A 55 -5.10 -2.41 0.56
CA HIS A 55 -3.68 -2.10 0.34
C HIS A 55 -3.23 -0.89 1.16
N GLY A 56 -3.99 0.22 1.11
CA GLY A 56 -3.66 1.44 1.86
C GLY A 56 -3.70 1.22 3.37
N THR A 57 -4.70 0.46 3.86
CA THR A 57 -4.82 0.10 5.28
C THR A 57 -3.66 -0.79 5.74
N HIS A 58 -3.23 -1.74 4.90
CA HIS A 58 -2.09 -2.61 5.18
C HIS A 58 -0.77 -1.81 5.27
N CYS A 59 -0.51 -0.93 4.29
CA CYS A 59 0.68 -0.06 4.30
C CYS A 59 0.68 0.89 5.50
N ALA A 60 -0.43 1.60 5.74
CA ALA A 60 -0.53 2.58 6.83
C ALA A 60 -0.37 1.93 8.22
N SER A 61 -0.94 0.73 8.41
CA SER A 61 -0.79 -0.02 9.67
C SER A 61 0.61 -0.60 9.85
N THR A 62 1.31 -0.95 8.76
CA THR A 62 2.71 -1.41 8.80
C THR A 62 3.67 -0.27 9.16
N ALA A 63 3.48 0.92 8.58
CA ALA A 63 4.33 2.08 8.88
C ALA A 63 4.05 2.63 10.28
N GLY A 64 2.78 2.87 10.59
CA GLY A 64 2.37 3.62 11.77
C GLY A 64 1.19 3.02 12.51
N GLY A 65 0.89 1.73 12.43
CA GLY A 65 -0.22 1.13 13.19
C GLY A 65 -0.01 1.21 14.71
N SER A 66 -1.09 1.50 15.45
CA SER A 66 -1.10 1.41 16.91
C SER A 66 -0.97 -0.05 17.38
N PHE A 67 -0.66 -0.26 18.66
CA PHE A 67 -0.63 -1.61 19.23
C PHE A 67 -2.04 -2.22 19.25
N VAL A 68 -2.20 -3.39 18.62
CA VAL A 68 -3.44 -4.17 18.65
C VAL A 68 -3.09 -5.59 19.11
N ARG A 69 -3.62 -5.99 20.27
CA ARG A 69 -3.38 -7.31 20.87
C ARG A 69 -4.35 -8.34 20.30
N ASN A 70 -3.97 -9.62 20.38
CA ASN A 70 -4.79 -10.78 20.01
C ASN A 70 -5.28 -10.71 18.55
N VAL A 71 -4.41 -10.28 17.65
CA VAL A 71 -4.70 -10.30 16.20
C VAL A 71 -4.08 -11.53 15.56
N SER A 72 -4.75 -12.02 14.52
CA SER A 72 -4.29 -13.12 13.69
C SER A 72 -4.97 -13.03 12.32
N PHE A 73 -4.39 -13.66 11.31
CA PHE A 73 -5.08 -13.96 10.08
C PHE A 73 -5.73 -15.34 10.21
N GLN A 74 -6.99 -15.37 10.66
CA GLN A 74 -7.75 -16.61 10.88
C GLN A 74 -6.99 -17.66 11.74
N GLY A 75 -6.34 -17.21 12.81
CA GLY A 75 -5.51 -18.05 13.69
C GLY A 75 -4.03 -18.13 13.30
N LEU A 76 -3.66 -17.76 12.07
CA LEU A 76 -2.26 -17.67 11.64
C LEU A 76 -1.61 -16.37 12.15
N ALA A 77 -0.31 -16.44 12.46
CA ALA A 77 0.50 -15.32 12.93
C ALA A 77 -0.10 -14.56 14.14
N GLY A 78 -0.68 -15.32 15.08
CA GLY A 78 -1.23 -14.78 16.32
C GLY A 78 -0.22 -13.95 17.12
N GLY A 79 -0.61 -12.75 17.55
CA GLY A 79 0.24 -11.90 18.38
C GLY A 79 -0.27 -10.48 18.56
N VAL A 80 0.67 -9.55 18.71
CA VAL A 80 0.42 -8.11 18.78
C VAL A 80 0.87 -7.47 17.47
N ALA A 81 -0.04 -6.89 16.70
CA ALA A 81 0.33 -6.06 15.54
C ALA A 81 0.66 -4.63 15.99
N ARG A 82 1.68 -4.05 15.35
CA ARG A 82 2.04 -2.63 15.47
C ARG A 82 2.84 -2.20 14.25
N GLY A 83 2.85 -0.91 13.95
CA GLY A 83 3.72 -0.36 12.93
C GLY A 83 5.16 -0.13 13.40
N GLY A 84 6.04 0.25 12.47
CA GLY A 84 7.40 0.70 12.77
C GLY A 84 7.42 1.85 13.79
N ALA A 85 6.53 2.83 13.61
CA ALA A 85 6.34 3.99 14.49
C ALA A 85 4.91 4.06 15.08
N PRO A 86 4.58 3.30 16.14
CA PRO A 86 3.20 3.18 16.64
C PRO A 86 2.55 4.47 17.14
N ARG A 87 3.36 5.46 17.50
CA ARG A 87 2.89 6.77 17.99
C ARG A 87 2.86 7.86 16.91
N ALA A 88 3.31 7.58 15.70
CA ALA A 88 3.22 8.52 14.58
C ALA A 88 1.76 8.84 14.27
N ARG A 89 1.49 10.07 13.81
CA ARG A 89 0.17 10.45 13.29
C ARG A 89 0.12 10.14 11.80
N LEU A 90 -1.07 9.81 11.30
CA LEU A 90 -1.28 9.43 9.90
C LEU A 90 -2.10 10.51 9.20
N ALA A 91 -1.62 10.94 8.03
CA ALA A 91 -2.37 11.70 7.05
C ALA A 91 -2.53 10.80 5.81
N ILE A 92 -3.78 10.55 5.42
CA ILE A 92 -4.12 9.60 4.34
C ILE A 92 -4.44 10.38 3.06
N TYR A 93 -3.78 10.01 1.97
CA TYR A 93 -4.00 10.59 0.64
C TYR A 93 -4.34 9.45 -0.34
N LYS A 94 -5.63 9.21 -0.57
CA LYS A 94 -6.10 8.14 -1.47
C LYS A 94 -6.05 8.61 -2.92
N VAL A 95 -5.30 7.88 -3.75
CA VAL A 95 -5.15 8.13 -5.20
C VAL A 95 -5.46 6.90 -6.06
N GLY A 96 -5.59 5.73 -5.43
CA GLY A 96 -5.92 4.46 -6.08
C GLY A 96 -7.39 4.14 -6.00
N TRP A 97 -7.90 3.58 -7.10
CA TRP A 97 -9.31 3.25 -7.30
C TRP A 97 -9.44 1.81 -7.82
N ILE A 98 -10.57 1.52 -8.47
CA ILE A 98 -10.96 0.20 -8.96
C ILE A 98 -9.82 -0.50 -9.73
N GLY A 99 -9.59 -1.77 -9.44
CA GLY A 99 -8.52 -2.56 -10.08
C GLY A 99 -7.09 -2.10 -9.75
N GLY A 100 -6.89 -1.22 -8.77
CA GLY A 100 -5.58 -0.65 -8.45
C GLY A 100 -5.17 0.50 -9.38
N ALA A 101 -6.09 0.97 -10.23
CA ALA A 101 -5.80 2.04 -11.16
C ALA A 101 -5.54 3.37 -10.41
N VAL A 102 -4.48 4.05 -10.84
CA VAL A 102 -4.04 5.34 -10.33
C VAL A 102 -3.88 6.31 -11.49
N SER A 103 -4.20 7.58 -11.25
CA SER A 103 -3.94 8.64 -12.22
C SER A 103 -2.72 9.44 -11.79
N SER A 104 -1.81 9.70 -12.73
CA SER A 104 -0.62 10.50 -12.49
C SER A 104 -0.95 11.92 -11.98
N VAL A 105 -2.08 12.47 -12.42
CA VAL A 105 -2.58 13.79 -11.97
C VAL A 105 -3.02 13.76 -10.50
N ASP A 106 -3.71 12.69 -10.10
CA ASP A 106 -4.16 12.52 -8.72
C ASP A 106 -2.97 12.26 -7.77
N ILE A 107 -1.93 11.55 -8.24
CA ILE A 107 -0.65 11.39 -7.52
C ILE A 107 0.04 12.73 -7.29
N LEU A 108 0.22 13.54 -8.34
CA LEU A 108 0.83 14.88 -8.18
C LEU A 108 0.02 15.76 -7.23
N LYS A 109 -1.32 15.69 -7.30
CA LYS A 109 -2.17 16.46 -6.39
C LYS A 109 -2.02 16.00 -4.94
N ALA A 110 -1.87 14.70 -4.70
CA ALA A 110 -1.58 14.17 -3.37
C ALA A 110 -0.23 14.64 -2.83
N PHE A 111 0.83 14.68 -3.66
CA PHE A 111 2.11 15.25 -3.26
C PHE A 111 1.98 16.73 -2.87
N GLU A 112 1.34 17.54 -3.70
CA GLU A 112 1.13 18.97 -3.43
C GLU A 112 0.42 19.19 -2.09
N GLU A 113 -0.67 18.44 -1.84
CA GLU A 113 -1.44 18.56 -0.60
C GLU A 113 -0.66 18.03 0.61
N ALA A 114 0.15 16.98 0.46
CA ALA A 114 1.00 16.48 1.54
C ALA A 114 2.12 17.46 1.91
N ILE A 115 2.73 18.12 0.92
CA ILE A 115 3.73 19.17 1.13
C ILE A 115 3.07 20.36 1.84
N HIS A 116 1.91 20.80 1.36
CA HIS A 116 1.16 21.90 1.97
C HIS A 116 0.72 21.58 3.41
N ASP A 117 0.27 20.36 3.67
CA ASP A 117 -0.15 19.91 5.01
C ASP A 117 1.06 19.74 5.97
N GLY A 118 2.30 19.77 5.46
CA GLY A 118 3.53 19.74 6.25
C GLY A 118 3.83 18.38 6.88
N VAL A 119 3.63 17.29 6.13
CA VAL A 119 3.98 15.93 6.60
C VAL A 119 5.50 15.77 6.74
N ASP A 120 5.96 14.96 7.69
CA ASP A 120 7.40 14.74 7.92
C ASP A 120 7.99 13.67 6.98
N VAL A 121 7.21 12.63 6.66
CA VAL A 121 7.61 11.48 5.84
C VAL A 121 6.45 11.05 4.96
N LEU A 122 6.73 10.77 3.69
CA LEU A 122 5.82 10.15 2.74
C LEU A 122 6.20 8.68 2.53
N SER A 123 5.24 7.78 2.78
CA SER A 123 5.36 6.36 2.48
C SER A 123 4.48 6.05 1.27
N ILE A 124 5.09 5.68 0.16
CA ILE A 124 4.41 5.48 -1.13
C ILE A 124 4.70 4.06 -1.59
N SER A 125 3.64 3.26 -1.69
CA SER A 125 3.73 1.88 -2.21
C SER A 125 2.92 1.82 -3.50
N LEU A 126 3.37 2.59 -4.49
CA LEU A 126 2.81 2.68 -5.83
C LEU A 126 3.99 2.58 -6.79
N GLY A 127 3.77 1.97 -7.95
CA GLY A 127 4.68 2.00 -9.09
C GLY A 127 3.87 2.30 -10.34
N ILE A 128 4.43 3.06 -11.27
CA ILE A 128 3.73 3.45 -12.51
C ILE A 128 4.32 2.68 -13.68
N ASP A 129 5.59 2.94 -14.01
CA ASP A 129 6.30 2.32 -15.12
C ASP A 129 7.79 2.18 -14.76
N LEU A 130 8.51 1.37 -15.53
CA LEU A 130 9.97 1.35 -15.45
C LEU A 130 10.55 2.72 -15.78
N PRO A 131 11.63 3.16 -15.10
CA PRO A 131 12.27 4.45 -15.35
C PRO A 131 13.04 4.42 -16.67
N LEU A 132 12.31 4.62 -17.76
CA LEU A 132 12.85 4.66 -19.13
C LEU A 132 13.41 6.03 -19.51
N TYR A 133 13.21 7.03 -18.65
CA TYR A 133 13.56 8.42 -18.88
C TYR A 133 14.42 8.97 -17.73
N PRO A 134 15.16 10.08 -17.95
CA PRO A 134 15.94 10.71 -16.90
C PRO A 134 15.11 11.04 -15.65
N GLU A 135 15.75 11.13 -14.51
CA GLU A 135 15.09 11.16 -13.20
C GLU A 135 14.26 12.43 -12.96
N ILE A 136 14.47 13.47 -13.76
CA ILE A 136 13.71 14.73 -13.71
C ILE A 136 12.58 14.78 -14.75
N ASP A 137 12.28 13.68 -15.42
CA ASP A 137 11.24 13.63 -16.44
C ASP A 137 9.84 13.71 -15.82
N LYS A 138 9.03 14.65 -16.31
CA LYS A 138 7.66 14.90 -15.82
C LYS A 138 6.69 13.76 -16.07
N ARG A 139 7.04 12.81 -16.96
CA ARG A 139 6.25 11.60 -17.21
C ARG A 139 6.28 10.66 -16.01
N ASP A 140 7.37 10.68 -15.24
CA ASP A 140 7.43 10.02 -13.94
C ASP A 140 6.98 10.99 -12.85
N VAL A 141 5.69 10.92 -12.52
CA VAL A 141 5.10 11.81 -11.53
C VAL A 141 5.51 11.48 -10.09
N ILE A 142 5.96 10.26 -9.81
CA ILE A 142 6.48 9.92 -8.49
C ILE A 142 7.83 10.59 -8.32
N TYR A 143 8.69 10.57 -9.33
CA TYR A 143 10.00 11.23 -9.29
C TYR A 143 9.83 12.74 -9.20
N TYR A 144 8.97 13.32 -10.04
CA TYR A 144 8.70 14.75 -10.01
C TYR A 144 8.10 15.19 -8.67
N GLY A 145 7.05 14.52 -8.19
CA GLY A 145 6.40 14.86 -6.91
C GLY A 145 7.32 14.68 -5.70
N SER A 146 8.12 13.60 -5.69
CA SER A 146 9.07 13.32 -4.62
C SER A 146 10.23 14.31 -4.60
N PHE A 147 10.71 14.79 -5.75
CA PHE A 147 11.74 15.83 -5.79
C PHE A 147 11.29 17.09 -5.06
N HIS A 148 10.05 17.55 -5.31
CA HIS A 148 9.47 18.69 -4.59
C HIS A 148 9.31 18.41 -3.10
N ALA A 149 8.84 17.21 -2.73
CA ALA A 149 8.72 16.83 -1.32
C ALA A 149 10.07 16.88 -0.58
N VAL A 150 11.13 16.30 -1.17
CA VAL A 150 12.47 16.29 -0.60
C VAL A 150 13.07 17.70 -0.55
N ALA A 151 12.83 18.54 -1.56
CA ALA A 151 13.23 19.96 -1.55
C ALA A 151 12.57 20.76 -0.41
N HIS A 152 11.39 20.32 0.05
CA HIS A 152 10.69 20.86 1.21
C HIS A 152 11.06 20.16 2.55
N GLY A 153 12.08 19.31 2.56
CA GLY A 153 12.56 18.62 3.76
C GLY A 153 11.75 17.38 4.15
N ILE A 154 10.88 16.88 3.26
CA ILE A 154 10.04 15.70 3.49
C ILE A 154 10.74 14.46 2.95
N THR A 155 10.98 13.47 3.81
CA THR A 155 11.59 12.19 3.36
C THR A 155 10.57 11.36 2.59
N VAL A 156 10.96 10.81 1.44
CA VAL A 156 10.08 9.96 0.62
C VAL A 156 10.62 8.53 0.58
N VAL A 157 9.78 7.57 0.93
CA VAL A 157 10.07 6.13 0.91
C VAL A 157 9.17 5.45 -0.12
N CYS A 158 9.77 4.76 -1.08
CA CYS A 158 9.08 4.08 -2.18
C CYS A 158 9.39 2.59 -2.23
N SER A 159 8.48 1.79 -2.80
CA SER A 159 8.74 0.38 -3.11
C SER A 159 9.56 0.24 -4.40
N ALA A 160 10.50 -0.71 -4.46
CA ALA A 160 11.27 -0.95 -5.68
C ALA A 160 10.48 -1.64 -6.83
N GLY A 161 9.19 -1.97 -6.61
CA GLY A 161 8.37 -2.73 -7.56
C GLY A 161 8.40 -4.24 -7.33
N ASN A 162 7.52 -4.97 -8.02
CA ASN A 162 7.34 -6.42 -7.88
C ASN A 162 7.67 -7.19 -9.18
N SER A 163 8.28 -6.52 -10.15
CA SER A 163 8.49 -7.01 -11.52
C SER A 163 9.73 -7.89 -11.71
N GLY A 164 10.43 -8.23 -10.62
CA GLY A 164 11.60 -9.13 -10.64
C GLY A 164 11.25 -10.58 -11.03
N PRO A 165 12.25 -11.50 -11.08
CA PRO A 165 13.62 -11.37 -10.56
C PRO A 165 14.68 -10.96 -11.59
N GLU A 166 14.28 -10.67 -12.83
CA GLU A 166 15.21 -10.28 -13.90
C GLU A 166 15.92 -8.94 -13.58
N TYR A 167 17.05 -8.70 -14.25
CA TYR A 167 17.77 -7.44 -14.10
C TYR A 167 16.94 -6.25 -14.62
N GLN A 168 17.18 -5.06 -14.05
CA GLN A 168 16.62 -3.79 -14.51
C GLN A 168 15.08 -3.69 -14.41
N THR A 169 14.48 -4.35 -13.41
CA THR A 169 13.03 -4.31 -13.16
C THR A 169 12.61 -3.39 -12.01
N ALA A 170 13.54 -2.60 -11.45
CA ALA A 170 13.24 -1.69 -10.34
C ALA A 170 12.57 -0.41 -10.85
N GLU A 171 11.51 0.02 -10.18
CA GLU A 171 10.62 1.12 -10.64
C GLU A 171 11.03 2.46 -9.99
N ASP A 172 10.89 2.60 -8.68
CA ASP A 172 11.15 3.86 -7.96
C ASP A 172 12.61 4.01 -7.50
N VAL A 173 13.54 4.41 -8.38
CA VAL A 173 14.99 4.48 -8.12
C VAL A 173 15.58 5.89 -8.16
N ALA A 174 14.74 6.93 -8.06
CA ALA A 174 15.22 8.32 -8.04
C ALA A 174 16.26 8.54 -6.91
N PRO A 175 17.39 9.23 -7.17
CA PRO A 175 18.47 9.38 -6.18
C PRO A 175 18.08 10.06 -4.86
N TRP A 176 16.96 10.78 -4.84
CA TRP A 176 16.44 11.49 -3.67
C TRP A 176 15.39 10.70 -2.86
N VAL A 177 14.95 9.53 -3.34
CA VAL A 177 14.00 8.68 -2.59
C VAL A 177 14.70 7.49 -1.94
N ILE A 178 14.09 6.95 -0.89
CA ILE A 178 14.51 5.68 -0.30
C ILE A 178 13.76 4.56 -1.01
N SER A 179 14.42 3.88 -1.93
CA SER A 179 13.89 2.72 -2.66
C SER A 179 14.04 1.44 -1.83
N VAL A 180 12.93 0.76 -1.53
CA VAL A 180 12.90 -0.40 -0.63
C VAL A 180 12.58 -1.68 -1.40
N ALA A 181 13.51 -2.65 -1.36
CA ALA A 181 13.30 -4.00 -1.85
C ALA A 181 12.59 -4.89 -0.81
N ALA A 182 12.02 -6.01 -1.25
CA ALA A 182 11.37 -6.99 -0.38
C ALA A 182 12.27 -8.20 -0.11
N SER A 183 12.27 -8.67 1.13
CA SER A 183 12.95 -9.91 1.55
C SER A 183 12.04 -10.77 2.42
N THR A 184 12.43 -12.03 2.62
CA THR A 184 11.71 -12.94 3.51
C THR A 184 12.06 -12.71 4.97
N LEU A 185 11.20 -13.21 5.85
CA LEU A 185 11.43 -13.29 7.30
C LEU A 185 11.80 -14.74 7.69
N ASP A 186 12.25 -14.93 8.92
CA ASP A 186 12.46 -16.25 9.54
C ASP A 186 11.15 -17.03 9.78
N ARG A 187 10.01 -16.32 9.81
CA ARG A 187 8.68 -16.90 9.95
C ARG A 187 8.20 -17.57 8.66
N SER A 188 7.66 -18.78 8.79
CA SER A 188 6.96 -19.51 7.73
C SER A 188 5.58 -19.99 8.18
N PHE A 189 4.72 -20.34 7.21
CA PHE A 189 3.41 -20.96 7.43
C PHE A 189 3.42 -22.38 6.86
N PRO A 190 3.99 -23.36 7.57
CA PRO A 190 4.07 -24.73 7.08
C PRO A 190 2.69 -25.38 7.05
N THR A 191 2.40 -26.10 5.98
CA THR A 191 1.14 -26.84 5.80
C THR A 191 1.47 -28.32 5.57
N PRO A 192 1.33 -29.17 6.60
CA PRO A 192 1.57 -30.61 6.47
C PRO A 192 0.53 -31.26 5.55
N ILE A 193 1.01 -32.09 4.62
CA ILE A 193 0.21 -32.89 3.70
C ILE A 193 0.50 -34.35 4.01
N ILE A 194 -0.52 -35.08 4.49
CA ILE A 194 -0.40 -36.49 4.88
C ILE A 194 -1.02 -37.36 3.80
N LEU A 195 -0.21 -38.20 3.16
CA LEU A 195 -0.69 -39.14 2.15
C LEU A 195 -1.26 -40.41 2.79
N GLY A 196 -2.07 -41.17 2.02
CA GLY A 196 -2.66 -42.43 2.49
C GLY A 196 -1.63 -43.52 2.86
N ASN A 197 -0.40 -43.41 2.37
CA ASN A 197 0.73 -44.27 2.75
C ASN A 197 1.49 -43.76 3.99
N LYS A 198 0.94 -42.76 4.71
CA LYS A 198 1.51 -42.11 5.90
C LYS A 198 2.77 -41.27 5.65
N GLN A 199 3.17 -41.04 4.40
CA GLN A 199 4.20 -40.05 4.11
C GLN A 199 3.68 -38.65 4.40
N VAL A 200 4.54 -37.82 5.01
CA VAL A 200 4.23 -36.43 5.34
C VAL A 200 5.12 -35.52 4.49
N PHE A 201 4.50 -34.63 3.73
CA PHE A 201 5.18 -33.56 2.99
C PHE A 201 4.84 -32.22 3.61
N THR A 202 5.83 -31.39 3.87
CA THR A 202 5.60 -30.03 4.37
C THR A 202 5.56 -29.08 3.20
N GLY A 203 4.36 -28.62 2.84
CA GLY A 203 4.17 -27.49 1.92
C GLY A 203 4.19 -26.16 2.67
N GLN A 204 3.92 -25.08 1.94
CA GLN A 204 3.73 -23.75 2.50
C GLN A 204 2.46 -23.14 1.93
N ALA A 205 1.53 -22.78 2.81
CA ALA A 205 0.29 -22.09 2.45
C ALA A 205 -0.22 -21.28 3.65
N MET A 206 -0.98 -20.23 3.39
CA MET A 206 -1.78 -19.55 4.42
C MET A 206 -3.11 -20.29 4.60
N TYR A 207 -3.03 -21.59 4.89
CA TYR A 207 -4.21 -22.44 5.06
C TYR A 207 -4.89 -22.14 6.40
N ASP A 208 -6.12 -21.65 6.33
CA ASP A 208 -6.97 -21.27 7.46
C ASP A 208 -8.20 -22.18 7.61
N GLY A 209 -8.32 -23.19 6.74
CA GLY A 209 -9.42 -24.14 6.71
C GLY A 209 -9.37 -25.20 7.81
N LYS A 210 -10.46 -25.94 7.95
CA LYS A 210 -10.52 -27.14 8.79
C LYS A 210 -9.83 -28.31 8.10
N ASP A 211 -9.18 -29.17 8.86
CA ASP A 211 -8.61 -30.44 8.38
C ASP A 211 -9.58 -31.12 7.39
N THR A 212 -9.08 -31.33 6.17
CA THR A 212 -9.87 -31.90 5.07
C THR A 212 -10.14 -33.38 5.27
N GLY A 213 -9.45 -34.04 6.21
CA GLY A 213 -9.43 -35.49 6.32
C GLY A 213 -8.79 -36.15 5.08
N PHE A 214 -8.94 -37.47 4.96
CA PHE A 214 -8.44 -38.21 3.81
C PHE A 214 -9.40 -38.11 2.62
N VAL A 215 -8.91 -37.52 1.53
CA VAL A 215 -9.61 -37.44 0.24
C VAL A 215 -8.85 -38.24 -0.83
N LYS A 216 -9.57 -38.73 -1.86
CA LYS A 216 -8.93 -39.43 -2.99
C LYS A 216 -8.03 -38.46 -3.76
N LEU A 217 -6.78 -38.86 -3.98
CA LEU A 217 -5.84 -38.10 -4.82
C LEU A 217 -6.11 -38.42 -6.29
N ALA A 218 -6.27 -37.38 -7.11
CA ALA A 218 -6.32 -37.48 -8.56
C ALA A 218 -5.17 -36.67 -9.17
N TYR A 219 -4.62 -37.12 -10.28
CA TYR A 219 -3.57 -36.41 -11.01
C TYR A 219 -3.93 -36.35 -12.50
N LYS A 220 -3.66 -35.21 -13.14
CA LYS A 220 -3.80 -35.08 -14.59
C LYS A 220 -2.66 -35.86 -15.24
N ARG A 221 -2.99 -36.91 -16.01
CA ARG A 221 -1.99 -37.66 -16.78
C ARG A 221 -1.38 -36.71 -17.81
N LYS A 222 -0.05 -36.60 -17.88
CA LYS A 222 0.61 -35.89 -18.98
C LYS A 222 0.27 -36.62 -20.28
N GLU A 223 -0.32 -35.92 -21.24
CA GLU A 223 -0.37 -36.39 -22.63
C GLU A 223 1.08 -36.37 -23.14
N THR A 224 1.62 -37.54 -23.46
CA THR A 224 2.93 -37.73 -24.09
C THR A 224 2.85 -37.54 -25.59
#